data_AF-A0A959C912-F1
#
_entry.id   AF-A0A959C912-F1
#
_cell.length_a   1.000
_cell.length_b   1.000
_cell.length_c   1.000
_cell.angle_alpha   90.00
_cell.angle_beta   90.00
_cell.angle_gamma   90.00
#
_symmetry.space_group_name_H-M   'P 1'
#
loop_
_entity.id
_entity.type
_entity.pdbx_description
1 polymer ?
#
loop_
_entity_poly.entity_id
_entity_poly.type
_entity_poly.pdbx_seq_one_letter_code
_entity_poly.pdbx_strand_id
1 'polypeptide(L)'
;AKDLLTISYAQNRYRYGNIRVSEPSRFLDEIDGQHYELLGGIGSGRGPAAQQQTAQPRASVSGNFSNPRIRAATRPAAPMAVPADFKVSPVEAIVPGVAVRHLKFGEGKVTSVEGPQDNKVATIQFRNDDMPERRIVLKFAKLQVM
;
A
#
# COMPACT_ATOMS: atom_id res chain seq x y z
N ALA A 1 -5.63 -30.52 1.96
CA ALA A 1 -6.01 -30.81 0.57
C ALA A 1 -6.15 -32.32 0.44
N LYS A 2 -7.18 -32.80 -0.26
CA LYS A 2 -7.34 -34.25 -0.52
C LYS A 2 -6.87 -34.62 -1.93
N ASP A 3 -7.08 -33.73 -2.92
CA ASP A 3 -6.76 -34.01 -4.32
C ASP A 3 -5.81 -32.99 -5.00
N LEU A 4 -5.92 -31.68 -4.69
CA LEU A 4 -5.05 -30.63 -5.26
C LEU A 4 -4.65 -29.58 -4.20
N LEU A 5 -3.38 -29.18 -4.19
CA LEU A 5 -2.85 -28.09 -3.36
C LEU A 5 -2.14 -27.07 -4.24
N THR A 6 -2.60 -25.82 -4.20
CA THR A 6 -1.96 -24.69 -4.91
C THR A 6 -1.44 -23.68 -3.90
N ILE A 7 -0.15 -23.37 -3.99
CA ILE A 7 0.50 -22.36 -3.16
C ILE A 7 0.93 -21.20 -4.06
N SER A 8 0.67 -19.97 -3.64
CA SER A 8 1.06 -18.77 -4.37
C SER A 8 1.80 -17.80 -3.46
N TYR A 9 2.74 -17.05 -4.03
CA TYR A 9 3.45 -15.98 -3.36
C TYR A 9 3.40 -14.71 -4.20
N ALA A 10 3.72 -13.57 -3.58
CA ALA A 10 3.75 -12.28 -4.26
C ALA A 10 5.00 -11.51 -3.83
N GLN A 11 5.72 -10.95 -4.79
CA GLN A 11 6.92 -10.15 -4.54
C GLN A 11 6.58 -8.82 -3.87
N ASN A 12 5.43 -8.22 -4.16
CA ASN A 12 5.02 -6.91 -3.63
C ASN A 12 3.62 -6.98 -3.00
N ARG A 13 3.46 -6.46 -1.77
CA ARG A 13 2.17 -6.38 -1.06
C ARG A 13 1.98 -5.03 -0.40
N TYR A 14 0.77 -4.50 -0.45
CA TYR A 14 0.40 -3.34 0.37
C TYR A 14 0.10 -3.78 1.79
N ARG A 15 0.80 -3.19 2.76
CA ARG A 15 0.54 -3.41 4.19
C ARG A 15 0.57 -2.06 4.91
N TYR A 16 -0.52 -1.72 5.59
CA TYR A 16 -0.72 -0.43 6.26
C TYR A 16 -0.44 0.78 5.33
N GLY A 17 -0.96 0.73 4.11
CA GLY A 17 -0.83 1.82 3.13
C GLY A 17 0.53 1.94 2.45
N ASN A 18 1.51 1.10 2.79
CA ASN A 18 2.84 1.10 2.19
C ASN A 18 3.07 -0.18 1.37
N ILE A 19 3.76 -0.05 0.22
CA ILE A 19 4.24 -1.20 -0.54
C ILE A 19 5.40 -1.83 0.24
N ARG A 20 5.31 -3.12 0.53
CA ARG A 20 6.42 -3.92 1.06
C ARG A 20 6.76 -5.04 0.09
N VAL A 21 8.05 -5.15 -0.19
CA VAL A 21 8.61 -6.31 -0.88
C VAL A 21 8.55 -7.49 0.08
N SER A 22 8.12 -8.65 -0.41
CA SER A 22 8.03 -9.89 0.34
C SER A 22 8.78 -10.96 -0.43
N GLU A 23 9.69 -11.66 0.26
CA GLU A 23 10.38 -12.81 -0.30
C GLU A 23 9.48 -14.06 -0.24
N PRO A 24 9.72 -15.06 -1.12
CA PRO A 24 9.06 -16.36 -1.02
C PRO A 24 9.28 -17.01 0.35
N SER A 25 8.36 -17.89 0.75
CA SER A 25 8.50 -18.63 2.01
C SER A 25 9.64 -19.64 1.91
N ARG A 26 10.51 -19.73 2.92
CA ARG A 26 11.58 -20.75 3.01
C ARG A 26 11.06 -22.18 2.86
N PHE A 27 9.82 -22.43 3.27
CA PHE A 27 9.21 -23.76 3.17
C PHE A 27 9.01 -24.19 1.70
N LEU A 28 9.04 -23.27 0.74
CA LEU A 28 9.00 -23.63 -0.68
C LEU A 28 10.29 -24.32 -1.12
N ASP A 29 11.44 -23.98 -0.52
CA ASP A 29 12.73 -24.58 -0.81
C ASP A 29 12.90 -25.95 -0.13
N GLU A 30 12.14 -26.20 0.93
CA GLU A 30 12.11 -27.48 1.64
C GLU A 30 11.30 -28.56 0.90
N ILE A 31 10.44 -28.15 -0.04
CA ILE A 31 9.69 -29.09 -0.89
C ILE A 31 10.61 -29.52 -2.03
N ASP A 32 10.86 -30.83 -2.16
CA ASP A 32 11.64 -31.35 -3.29
C ASP A 32 10.90 -31.09 -4.62
N GLY A 33 11.65 -30.69 -5.65
CA GLY A 33 11.15 -30.24 -6.96
C GLY A 33 10.33 -31.28 -7.72
N GLN A 34 10.37 -32.55 -7.31
CA GLN A 34 9.53 -33.61 -7.86
C GLN A 34 8.07 -33.52 -7.40
N HIS A 35 7.80 -32.79 -6.32
CA HIS A 35 6.49 -32.77 -5.65
C HIS A 35 5.63 -31.55 -6.02
N TYR A 36 6.14 -30.62 -6.84
CA TYR A 36 5.36 -29.46 -7.29
C TYR A 36 5.70 -29.04 -8.72
N GLU A 37 4.73 -28.43 -9.39
CA GLU A 37 4.91 -27.77 -10.69
C GLU A 37 4.83 -26.25 -10.48
N LEU A 38 5.89 -25.52 -10.87
CA LEU A 38 5.89 -24.07 -10.79
C LEU A 38 5.12 -23.47 -11.97
N LEU A 39 3.90 -23.02 -11.72
CA LEU A 39 3.05 -22.42 -12.74
C LEU A 39 3.13 -20.88 -12.68
N GLY A 40 3.92 -20.30 -13.58
CA GLY A 40 3.92 -18.85 -13.83
C GLY A 40 4.86 -18.03 -12.93
N GLY A 41 5.98 -17.62 -13.53
CA GLY A 41 6.83 -16.54 -13.04
C GLY A 41 7.16 -15.60 -14.19
N ILE A 42 7.18 -14.29 -13.94
CA ILE A 42 7.77 -13.31 -14.87
C ILE A 42 9.28 -13.62 -14.90
N GLY A 43 9.69 -14.44 -15.87
CA GLY A 43 11.06 -14.98 -15.96
C GLY A 43 11.15 -16.51 -16.09
N SER A 44 10.07 -17.27 -15.91
CA SER A 44 10.04 -18.72 -16.20
C SER A 44 9.85 -19.01 -17.71
N GLY A 45 10.40 -18.13 -18.55
CA GLY A 45 10.53 -18.37 -19.96
C GLY A 45 11.74 -19.28 -20.19
N ARG A 46 11.47 -20.54 -20.51
CA ARG A 46 12.34 -21.40 -21.32
C ARG A 46 13.72 -21.68 -20.72
N GLY A 47 13.84 -22.80 -19.99
CA GLY A 47 15.03 -23.62 -20.18
C GLY A 47 15.15 -23.98 -21.67
N PRO A 48 16.37 -24.16 -22.24
CA PRO A 48 16.52 -24.49 -23.64
C PRO A 48 16.09 -25.96 -23.84
N ALA A 49 14.80 -26.18 -24.02
CA ALA A 49 14.26 -27.49 -24.32
C ALA A 49 14.16 -27.62 -25.84
N ALA A 50 15.11 -28.39 -26.36
CA ALA A 50 15.06 -29.04 -27.63
C ALA A 50 13.69 -29.68 -27.91
N GLN A 51 13.40 -29.82 -29.20
CA GLN A 51 12.30 -30.60 -29.75
C GLN A 51 12.05 -31.89 -28.96
N GLN A 52 10.82 -32.10 -28.48
CA GLN A 52 9.98 -33.17 -29.04
C GLN A 52 8.58 -33.18 -28.44
N GLN A 53 7.68 -33.59 -29.32
CA GLN A 53 6.23 -33.64 -29.18
C GLN A 53 5.81 -34.79 -28.25
N THR A 54 4.78 -34.56 -27.44
CA THR A 54 3.59 -35.42 -27.28
C THR A 54 2.67 -34.72 -26.27
N ALA A 55 1.66 -34.03 -26.77
CA ALA A 55 0.74 -33.25 -25.97
C ALA A 55 -0.22 -34.17 -25.19
N GLN A 56 -0.09 -34.21 -23.86
CA GLN A 56 -1.18 -34.60 -22.98
C GLN A 56 -2.03 -33.37 -22.63
N PRO A 57 -3.36 -33.50 -22.48
CA PRO A 57 -4.21 -32.37 -22.16
C PRO A 57 -3.97 -31.93 -20.71
N ARG A 58 -3.24 -30.83 -20.54
CA ARG A 58 -3.07 -30.19 -19.23
C ARG A 58 -4.15 -29.12 -19.05
N ALA A 59 -4.76 -29.11 -17.87
CA ALA A 59 -5.68 -28.05 -17.46
C ALA A 59 -4.91 -26.72 -17.40
N SER A 60 -5.07 -25.90 -18.44
CA SER A 60 -4.59 -24.52 -18.45
C SER A 60 -5.78 -23.61 -18.15
N VAL A 61 -5.63 -22.72 -17.16
CA VAL A 61 -6.57 -21.59 -17.00
C VAL A 61 -6.19 -20.55 -18.05
N SER A 62 -6.70 -20.76 -19.26
CA SER A 62 -6.75 -19.75 -20.31
C SER A 62 -7.98 -18.90 -20.09
N GLY A 63 -7.84 -17.85 -19.29
CA GLY A 63 -8.86 -16.80 -19.16
C GLY A 63 -8.37 -15.52 -19.81
N ASN A 64 -9.24 -14.83 -20.57
CA ASN A 64 -9.06 -13.42 -20.91
C ASN A 64 -9.18 -12.58 -19.62
N PHE A 65 -8.17 -12.61 -18.76
CA PHE A 65 -8.04 -11.70 -17.62
C PHE A 65 -7.66 -10.31 -18.14
N SER A 66 -8.53 -9.72 -18.94
CA SER A 66 -8.58 -8.29 -19.18
C SER A 66 -8.97 -7.67 -17.85
N ASN A 67 -7.99 -7.43 -16.98
CA ASN A 67 -8.20 -6.82 -15.68
C ASN A 67 -8.69 -5.38 -15.93
N PRO A 68 -10.00 -5.07 -15.82
CA PRO A 68 -10.51 -3.76 -16.23
C PRO A 68 -9.98 -2.64 -15.32
N ARG A 69 -9.45 -3.01 -14.15
CA ARG A 69 -8.80 -2.10 -13.20
C ARG A 69 -7.44 -1.57 -13.64
N ILE A 70 -6.70 -2.27 -14.50
CA ILE A 70 -5.40 -1.76 -14.97
C ILE A 70 -5.58 -0.67 -16.03
N ARG A 71 -6.67 -0.66 -16.79
CA ARG A 71 -6.98 0.43 -17.73
C ARG A 71 -7.52 1.70 -17.05
N ALA A 72 -7.95 1.62 -15.79
CA ALA A 72 -8.42 2.79 -15.02
C ALA A 72 -7.30 3.50 -14.24
N ALA A 73 -6.12 2.87 -14.08
CA ALA A 73 -5.03 3.42 -13.28
C ALA A 73 -4.11 4.40 -14.04
N THR A 74 -4.30 4.58 -15.35
CA THR A 74 -3.55 5.56 -16.17
C THR A 74 -4.25 6.88 -16.36
N ARG A 75 -5.41 7.11 -15.72
CA ARG A 75 -5.87 8.49 -15.53
C ARG A 75 -5.07 9.05 -14.37
N PRO A 76 -4.13 10.00 -14.59
CA PRO A 76 -3.67 10.82 -13.48
C PRO A 76 -4.93 11.39 -12.85
N ALA A 77 -5.18 11.02 -11.60
CA ALA A 77 -6.20 11.68 -10.81
C ALA A 77 -5.89 13.16 -10.93
N ALA A 78 -6.85 13.95 -11.44
CA ALA A 78 -6.69 15.39 -11.49
C ALA A 78 -6.20 15.82 -10.11
N PRO A 79 -5.09 16.58 -10.00
CA PRO A 79 -4.61 17.03 -8.71
C PRO A 79 -5.79 17.67 -8.01
N MET A 80 -6.19 17.11 -6.86
CA MET A 80 -7.20 17.72 -6.01
C MET A 80 -6.82 19.19 -5.92
N ALA A 81 -7.72 20.07 -6.37
CA ALA A 81 -7.50 21.50 -6.33
C ALA A 81 -7.18 21.87 -4.88
N VAL A 82 -5.89 22.03 -4.59
CA VAL A 82 -5.43 22.62 -3.35
C VAL A 82 -5.90 24.06 -3.42
N PRO A 83 -6.77 24.51 -2.49
CA PRO A 83 -7.09 25.93 -2.40
C PRO A 83 -5.76 26.69 -2.28
N ALA A 84 -5.57 27.74 -3.09
CA ALA A 84 -4.30 28.46 -3.20
C ALA A 84 -3.81 29.07 -1.87
N ASP A 85 -4.69 29.16 -0.86
CA ASP A 85 -4.43 29.78 0.44
C ASP A 85 -3.84 28.84 1.51
N PHE A 86 -3.56 27.57 1.17
CA PHE A 86 -3.01 26.62 2.13
C PHE A 86 -1.48 26.75 2.28
N LYS A 87 -1.03 27.47 3.30
CA LYS A 87 0.38 27.55 3.68
C LYS A 87 0.70 26.56 4.81
N VAL A 88 1.59 25.62 4.53
CA VAL A 88 2.07 24.67 5.54
C VAL A 88 2.91 25.43 6.57
N SER A 89 2.51 25.35 7.83
CA SER A 89 3.25 25.96 8.93
C SER A 89 4.39 25.04 9.39
N PRO A 90 5.52 25.59 9.86
CA PRO A 90 6.60 24.79 10.41
C PRO A 90 6.14 24.04 11.66
N VAL A 91 6.71 22.86 11.90
CA VAL A 91 6.37 21.97 13.03
C VAL A 91 6.54 22.66 14.39
N GLU A 92 7.42 23.66 14.46
CA GLU A 92 7.71 24.45 15.67
C GLU A 92 6.55 25.37 16.07
N ALA A 93 5.75 25.84 15.10
CA ALA A 93 4.59 26.70 15.37
C ALA A 93 3.38 25.90 15.91
N ILE A 94 3.46 24.57 15.92
CA ILE A 94 2.36 23.70 16.33
C ILE A 94 2.53 23.39 17.82
N VAL A 95 1.86 24.21 18.63
CA VAL A 95 1.84 24.14 20.10
C VAL A 95 0.44 23.69 20.57
N PRO A 96 0.32 22.95 21.68
CA PRO A 96 -0.98 22.66 22.29
C PRO A 96 -1.79 23.94 22.52
N GLY A 97 -3.08 23.90 22.20
CA GLY A 97 -4.02 25.02 22.32
C GLY A 97 -4.26 25.79 21.01
N VAL A 98 -3.39 25.65 20.00
CA VAL A 98 -3.49 26.35 18.72
C VAL A 98 -4.54 25.71 17.80
N ALA A 99 -5.23 26.54 17.01
CA ALA A 99 -6.14 26.10 15.96
C ALA A 99 -5.36 25.76 14.68
N VAL A 100 -5.64 24.60 14.10
CA VAL A 100 -4.96 24.10 12.91
C VAL A 100 -5.97 23.64 11.88
N ARG A 101 -5.63 23.78 10.60
CA ARG A 101 -6.40 23.28 9.47
C ARG A 101 -5.64 22.18 8.75
N HIS A 102 -6.28 21.04 8.57
CA HIS A 102 -5.80 19.91 7.79
C HIS A 102 -6.62 19.77 6.50
N LEU A 103 -5.97 19.42 5.38
CA LEU A 103 -6.64 19.33 4.07
C LEU A 103 -7.75 18.27 4.02
N LYS A 104 -7.60 17.17 4.77
CA LYS A 104 -8.56 16.06 4.82
C LYS A 104 -9.56 16.13 5.98
N PHE A 105 -9.15 16.69 7.12
CA PHE A 105 -9.92 16.63 8.37
C PHE A 105 -10.55 17.98 8.74
N GLY A 106 -10.22 19.04 7.99
CA GLY A 106 -10.73 20.39 8.25
C GLY A 106 -10.04 21.04 9.44
N GLU A 107 -10.79 21.89 10.14
CA GLU A 107 -10.32 22.67 11.27
C GLU A 107 -10.35 21.85 12.56
N GLY A 108 -9.31 21.97 13.37
CA GLY A 108 -9.17 21.30 14.65
C GLY A 108 -8.32 22.07 15.65
N LYS A 109 -8.42 21.70 16.92
CA LYS A 109 -7.62 22.27 18.01
C LYS A 109 -6.62 21.24 18.51
N VAL A 110 -5.36 21.65 18.67
CA VAL A 110 -4.31 20.77 19.20
C VAL A 110 -4.49 20.60 20.70
N THR A 111 -4.64 19.37 21.17
CA THR A 111 -4.77 19.03 22.60
C THR A 111 -3.42 18.76 23.24
N SER A 112 -2.60 17.92 22.61
CA SER A 112 -1.27 17.53 23.11
C SER A 112 -0.30 17.31 21.95
N VAL A 113 0.99 17.51 22.21
CA VAL A 113 2.07 17.21 21.26
C VAL A 113 3.14 16.41 22.01
N GLU A 114 3.40 15.19 21.55
CA GLU A 114 4.28 14.22 22.21
C GLU A 114 5.30 13.63 21.23
N GLY A 115 6.42 13.14 21.77
CA GLY A 115 7.43 12.40 21.00
C GLY A 115 8.64 13.23 20.55
N PRO A 116 9.68 12.55 20.03
CA PRO A 116 10.93 13.18 19.60
C PRO A 116 10.75 14.02 18.32
N GLN A 117 11.67 14.94 18.06
CA GLN A 117 11.59 15.93 16.97
C GLN A 117 11.27 15.30 15.58
N ASP A 118 11.81 14.12 15.28
CA ASP A 118 11.62 13.44 13.99
C ASP A 118 10.31 12.64 13.87
N ASN A 119 9.68 12.27 15.00
CA ASN A 119 8.43 11.50 15.04
C ASN A 119 7.43 12.14 16.01
N LYS A 120 7.33 13.47 15.98
CA LYS A 120 6.44 14.22 16.86
C LYS A 120 4.98 13.93 16.47
N VAL A 121 4.18 13.50 17.43
CA VAL A 121 2.77 13.13 17.28
C VAL A 121 1.93 14.17 17.98
N ALA A 122 0.95 14.74 17.28
CA ALA A 122 -0.05 15.63 17.86
C ALA A 122 -1.40 14.92 17.98
N THR A 123 -2.06 15.13 19.12
CA THR A 123 -3.47 14.78 19.33
C THR A 123 -4.31 16.00 19.04
N ILE A 124 -5.17 15.91 18.03
CA ILE A 124 -5.97 17.03 17.52
C ILE A 124 -7.45 16.65 17.56
N GLN A 125 -8.27 17.54 18.08
CA GLN A 125 -9.73 17.43 18.05
C GLN A 125 -10.26 18.21 16.85
N PHE A 126 -10.82 17.51 15.85
CA PHE A 126 -11.39 18.11 14.65
C PHE A 126 -12.88 18.42 14.83
N ARG A 127 -13.35 19.56 14.30
CA ARG A 127 -14.77 19.95 14.38
C ARG A 127 -15.67 19.22 13.39
N ASN A 128 -15.12 18.87 12.22
CA ASN A 128 -15.88 18.34 11.09
C ASN A 128 -15.65 16.84 10.86
N ASP A 129 -15.23 16.11 11.88
CA ASP A 129 -14.87 14.70 11.78
C ASP A 129 -15.73 13.86 12.72
N ASP A 130 -16.03 12.62 12.32
CA ASP A 130 -16.84 11.69 13.11
C ASP A 130 -16.13 11.23 14.39
N MET A 131 -14.80 11.40 14.43
CA MET A 131 -13.95 10.98 15.53
C MET A 131 -13.53 12.18 16.40
N PRO A 132 -13.77 12.16 17.72
CA PRO A 132 -13.56 13.32 18.58
C PRO A 132 -12.08 13.71 18.74
N GLU A 133 -11.16 12.76 18.59
CA GLU A 133 -9.71 13.00 18.69
C GLU A 133 -8.96 12.12 17.68
N ARG A 134 -7.97 12.71 17.00
CA ARG A 134 -7.07 12.00 16.10
C ARG A 134 -5.62 12.24 16.48
N ARG A 135 -4.84 11.15 16.49
CA ARG A 135 -3.38 11.19 16.62
C ARG A 135 -2.76 11.24 15.24
N ILE A 136 -2.00 12.29 14.95
CA ILE A 136 -1.37 12.51 13.65
C ILE A 136 0.11 12.83 13.85
N VAL A 137 0.98 12.19 13.07
CA VAL A 137 2.41 12.49 13.07
C VAL A 137 2.66 13.79 12.29
N LEU A 138 3.23 14.81 12.94
CA LEU A 138 3.36 16.16 12.41
C LEU A 138 4.13 16.23 11.09
N LYS A 139 5.16 15.38 10.90
CA LYS A 139 5.95 15.34 9.65
C LYS A 139 5.14 15.00 8.40
N PHE A 140 4.02 14.31 8.56
CA PHE A 140 3.14 13.92 7.44
C PHE A 140 1.84 14.70 7.40
N ALA A 141 1.50 15.41 8.47
CA ALA A 141 0.22 16.06 8.64
C ALA A 141 0.03 17.29 7.74
N LYS A 142 1.12 17.96 7.30
CA LYS A 142 1.06 19.21 6.51
C LYS A 142 -0.05 20.14 7.02
N LEU A 143 0.06 20.59 8.26
CA LEU A 143 -0.96 21.43 8.91
C LEU A 143 -0.71 22.92 8.62
N GLN A 144 -1.80 23.69 8.53
CA GLN A 144 -1.75 25.15 8.52
C GLN A 144 -2.23 25.66 9.88
N VAL A 145 -1.45 26.51 10.53
CA VAL A 145 -1.86 27.24 11.74
C VAL A 145 -2.73 28.44 11.34
N MET A 146 -3.80 28.70 12.10
CA MET A 146 -4.68 29.88 11.96
C MET A 146 -4.43 30.91 13.05
#